data_AF-A0A7Y5NFT2-F1
#
_entry.id   AF-A0A7Y5NFT2-F1
#
_cell.length_a   1.000
_cell.length_b   1.000
_cell.length_c   1.000
_cell.angle_alpha   90.00
_cell.angle_beta   90.00
_cell.angle_gamma   90.00
#
_symmetry.space_group_name_H-M   'P 1'
#
loop_
_entity.id
_entity.type
_entity.pdbx_description
1 polymer ?
#
loop_
_entity_poly.entity_id
_entity_poly.type
_entity_poly.pdbx_seq_one_letter_code
_entity_poly.pdbx_strand_id
1 'polypeptide(L)'
;MHGSQFIRCGLPSGRTCPIELYLPQVVEVVESVDSPLITDYISTLRDKVCAFCENSEGDFCALRLHADCALDRYFMLVAEAVQSVDTRLNAVGATIGIP
;
A
#
# COMPACT_ATOMS: atom_id res chain seq x y z
N MET A 1 28.76 13.04 5.46
CA MET A 1 28.33 12.80 4.06
C MET A 1 28.69 11.34 3.78
N HIS A 2 27.77 10.37 3.83
CA HIS A 2 26.74 10.09 2.82
C HIS A 2 25.50 9.48 3.49
N GLY A 3 24.39 10.21 3.49
CA GLY A 3 23.06 9.63 3.63
C GLY A 3 22.65 8.95 2.31
N SER A 4 21.61 8.12 2.37
CA SER A 4 20.95 7.41 1.26
C SER A 4 21.38 5.96 1.02
N GLN A 5 21.17 5.09 2.00
CA GLN A 5 20.94 3.67 1.68
C GLN A 5 19.83 3.10 2.57
N PHE A 6 18.62 3.65 2.43
CA PHE A 6 17.43 2.96 2.92
C PHE A 6 17.21 1.76 2.01
N ILE A 7 17.34 0.56 2.56
CA ILE A 7 16.85 -0.67 1.91
C ILE A 7 15.35 -0.46 1.69
N ARG A 8 14.97 -0.10 0.46
CA ARG A 8 13.58 0.18 0.11
C ARG A 8 12.78 -1.12 0.25
N CYS A 9 11.93 -1.17 1.27
CA CYS A 9 11.02 -2.28 1.54
C CYS A 9 11.69 -3.65 1.74
N GLY A 10 12.93 -3.68 2.25
CA GLY A 10 13.67 -4.93 2.50
C GLY A 10 14.29 -5.58 1.25
N LEU A 11 14.24 -4.91 0.08
CA LEU A 11 14.71 -5.47 -1.18
C LEU A 11 16.21 -5.22 -1.44
N PRO A 12 16.89 -6.10 -2.21
CA PRO A 12 18.25 -5.85 -2.67
C PRO A 12 18.38 -4.52 -3.43
N SER A 13 19.57 -3.92 -3.38
CA SER A 13 19.91 -2.68 -4.08
C SER A 13 19.52 -2.73 -5.56
N GLY A 14 18.78 -1.72 -6.04
CA GLY A 14 18.39 -1.59 -7.45
C GLY A 14 16.96 -2.04 -7.79
N ARG A 15 16.19 -2.56 -6.83
CA ARG A 15 14.75 -2.81 -7.01
C ARG A 15 13.93 -1.63 -6.47
N THR A 16 12.92 -1.21 -7.23
CA THR A 16 11.92 -0.23 -6.77
C THR A 16 11.00 -0.89 -5.77
N CYS A 17 10.68 -0.20 -4.66
CA CYS A 17 9.70 -0.73 -3.73
C CYS A 17 8.31 -0.78 -4.39
N PRO A 18 7.63 -1.94 -4.38
CA PRO A 18 6.29 -2.07 -4.93
C PRO A 18 5.27 -1.11 -4.29
N ILE A 19 5.38 -0.81 -3.00
CA ILE A 19 4.49 0.15 -2.32
C ILE A 19 4.59 1.53 -2.95
N GLU A 20 5.80 1.98 -3.30
CA GLU A 20 6.02 3.29 -3.90
C GLU A 20 5.58 3.30 -5.36
N LEU A 21 5.84 2.21 -6.08
CA LEU A 21 5.42 2.05 -7.46
C LEU A 21 3.89 2.10 -7.61
N TYR A 22 3.18 1.47 -6.68
CA TYR A 22 1.73 1.34 -6.69
C TYR A 22 1.03 2.22 -5.64
N LEU A 23 1.72 3.26 -5.14
CA LEU A 23 1.19 4.09 -4.05
C LEU A 23 -0.19 4.69 -4.37
N PRO A 24 -0.43 5.27 -5.56
CA PRO A 24 -1.76 5.80 -5.89
C PRO A 24 -2.86 4.73 -5.82
N GLN A 25 -2.60 3.55 -6.38
CA GLN A 25 -3.57 2.45 -6.37
C GLN A 25 -3.78 1.88 -4.97
N VAL A 26 -2.74 1.87 -4.14
CA VAL A 26 -2.86 1.46 -2.72
C VAL A 26 -3.76 2.45 -1.97
N VAL A 27 -3.63 3.75 -2.21
CA VAL A 27 -4.53 4.76 -1.62
C VAL A 27 -5.96 4.54 -2.10
N GLU A 28 -6.18 4.37 -3.40
CA GLU A 28 -7.51 4.08 -3.95
C GLU A 28 -8.13 2.80 -3.35
N VAL A 29 -7.33 1.76 -3.11
CA VAL A 29 -7.79 0.55 -2.42
C VAL A 29 -8.30 0.90 -1.03
N VAL A 30 -7.47 1.61 -0.23
CA VAL A 30 -7.80 1.97 1.16
C VAL A 30 -9.03 2.85 1.25
N GLU A 31 -9.18 3.83 0.35
CA GLU A 31 -10.34 4.72 0.28
C GLU A 31 -11.61 4.00 -0.20
N SER A 32 -11.46 2.94 -1.00
CA SER A 32 -12.60 2.19 -1.54
C SER A 32 -13.20 1.14 -0.59
N VAL A 33 -12.50 0.80 0.49
CA VAL A 33 -12.94 -0.22 1.45
C VAL A 33 -13.47 0.45 2.71
N ASP A 34 -14.77 0.34 2.94
CA ASP A 34 -15.41 0.68 4.20
C ASP A 34 -15.71 -0.62 4.97
N SER A 35 -14.70 -1.15 5.65
CA SER A 35 -14.83 -2.38 6.44
C SER A 35 -13.94 -2.32 7.68
N PRO A 36 -14.39 -2.88 8.81
CA PRO A 36 -13.52 -3.12 9.96
C PRO A 36 -12.61 -4.35 9.77
N LEU A 37 -12.80 -5.14 8.71
CA LEU A 37 -12.07 -6.38 8.48
C LEU A 37 -10.86 -6.17 7.59
N ILE A 38 -9.68 -6.53 8.12
CA ILE A 38 -8.41 -6.55 7.40
C ILE A 38 -8.45 -7.37 6.11
N THR A 39 -9.21 -8.46 6.10
CA THR A 39 -9.33 -9.36 4.94
C THR A 39 -9.88 -8.66 3.71
N ASP A 40 -10.74 -7.66 3.90
CA ASP A 40 -11.45 -6.98 2.82
C ASP A 40 -10.52 -5.98 2.11
N TYR A 41 -9.63 -5.32 2.87
CA TYR A 41 -8.57 -4.50 2.29
C TYR A 41 -7.58 -5.37 1.50
N ILE A 42 -7.21 -6.53 2.05
CA ILE A 42 -6.23 -7.43 1.42
C ILE A 42 -6.81 -8.05 0.14
N SER A 43 -8.07 -8.49 0.13
CA SER A 43 -8.71 -9.00 -1.08
C SER A 43 -8.77 -7.91 -2.16
N THR A 44 -9.22 -6.71 -1.79
CA THR A 44 -9.30 -5.57 -2.71
C THR A 44 -7.93 -5.18 -3.27
N LEU A 45 -6.88 -5.20 -2.45
CA LEU A 45 -5.50 -4.99 -2.91
C LEU A 45 -5.10 -6.04 -3.95
N ARG A 46 -5.42 -7.31 -3.70
CA ARG A 46 -5.06 -8.39 -4.62
C ARG A 46 -5.78 -8.26 -5.95
N ASP A 47 -7.06 -7.91 -5.92
CA ASP A 47 -7.89 -7.77 -7.11
C ASP A 47 -7.53 -6.53 -7.93
N LYS A 48 -7.20 -5.41 -7.27
CA LYS A 48 -6.92 -4.14 -7.97
C LYS A 48 -5.45 -3.94 -8.33
N VAL A 49 -4.52 -4.37 -7.47
CA VAL A 49 -3.09 -4.11 -7.63
C VAL A 49 -2.35 -5.37 -8.02
N CYS A 50 -2.52 -6.47 -7.28
CA CYS A 50 -1.76 -7.69 -7.53
C CYS A 50 -2.15 -8.35 -8.87
N ALA A 51 -3.40 -8.23 -9.32
CA ALA A 51 -3.86 -8.75 -10.61
C ALA A 51 -3.03 -8.24 -11.81
N PHE A 52 -2.51 -7.01 -11.73
CA PHE A 52 -1.73 -6.35 -12.79
C PHE A 52 -0.25 -6.14 -12.42
N CYS A 53 0.20 -6.72 -11.30
CA CYS A 53 1.57 -6.59 -10.83
C CYS A 53 2.54 -7.39 -11.71
N GLU A 54 3.78 -6.91 -11.85
CA GLU A 54 4.84 -7.60 -12.61
C GLU A 54 5.14 -9.03 -12.11
N ASN A 55 4.81 -9.32 -10.84
CA ASN A 55 5.06 -10.60 -10.19
C ASN A 55 3.80 -11.51 -10.13
N SER A 56 2.78 -11.18 -10.93
CA SER A 56 1.54 -11.96 -11.05
C SER A 56 1.69 -13.02 -12.14
N GLU A 57 1.45 -14.28 -11.78
CA GLU A 57 1.45 -15.44 -12.68
C GLU A 57 0.09 -16.13 -12.66
N GLY A 58 -0.96 -15.46 -13.18
CA GLY A 58 -2.31 -16.03 -13.25
C GLY A 58 -2.90 -16.31 -11.86
N ASP A 59 -3.46 -15.29 -11.22
CA ASP A 59 -3.98 -15.26 -9.83
C ASP A 59 -2.97 -15.63 -8.73
N PHE A 60 -1.77 -16.07 -9.11
CA PHE A 60 -0.73 -16.52 -8.20
C PHE A 60 0.43 -15.51 -8.12
N CYS A 61 1.04 -15.40 -6.93
CA CYS A 61 2.25 -14.60 -6.72
C CYS A 61 3.23 -15.36 -5.84
N ALA A 62 4.37 -15.76 -6.41
CA ALA A 62 5.40 -16.52 -5.70
C ALA A 62 5.96 -15.78 -4.47
N LEU A 63 6.07 -14.45 -4.55
CA LEU A 63 6.57 -13.61 -3.45
C LEU A 63 5.65 -13.65 -2.22
N ARG A 64 4.36 -13.96 -2.39
CA ARG A 64 3.43 -14.11 -1.27
C ARG A 64 3.67 -15.40 -0.48
N LEU A 65 4.10 -16.48 -1.14
CA LEU A 65 4.36 -17.76 -0.45
C LEU A 65 5.48 -17.64 0.58
N HIS A 66 6.44 -16.76 0.34
CA HIS A 66 7.61 -16.56 1.19
C HIS A 66 7.53 -15.28 2.02
N ALA A 67 6.37 -14.58 2.02
CA ALA A 67 6.18 -13.27 2.67
C ALA A 67 7.18 -12.19 2.21
N ASP A 68 7.70 -12.31 0.99
CA ASP A 68 8.64 -11.38 0.35
C ASP A 68 7.93 -10.26 -0.41
N CYS A 69 6.61 -10.38 -0.63
CA CYS A 69 5.82 -9.33 -1.27
C CYS A 69 5.67 -8.13 -0.32
N ALA A 70 6.41 -7.06 -0.59
CA ALA A 70 6.36 -5.83 0.21
C ALA A 70 4.95 -5.21 0.28
N LEU A 71 4.17 -5.29 -0.81
CA LEU A 71 2.77 -4.87 -0.77
C LEU A 71 2.01 -5.69 0.27
N ASP A 72 1.93 -7.01 0.13
CA ASP A 72 1.16 -7.86 1.06
C ASP A 72 1.67 -7.75 2.51
N ARG A 73 3.00 -7.69 2.72
CA ARG A 73 3.64 -7.64 4.04
C ARG A 73 3.41 -6.33 4.79
N TYR A 74 3.52 -5.19 4.10
CA TYR A 74 3.50 -3.87 4.75
C TYR A 74 2.18 -3.12 4.52
N PHE A 75 1.28 -3.64 3.69
CA PHE A 75 0.05 -2.95 3.32
C PHE A 75 -0.76 -2.48 4.52
N MET A 76 -0.82 -3.23 5.61
CA MET A 76 -1.55 -2.78 6.81
C MET A 76 -0.98 -1.50 7.43
N LEU A 77 0.34 -1.41 7.53
CA LEU A 77 0.99 -0.20 8.04
C LEU A 77 0.75 0.99 7.11
N VAL A 78 0.73 0.72 5.80
CA VAL A 78 0.44 1.75 4.79
C VAL A 78 -1.02 2.18 4.87
N ALA A 79 -1.96 1.25 4.97
CA ALA A 79 -3.39 1.52 5.09
C ALA A 79 -3.70 2.34 6.34
N GLU A 80 -3.14 1.97 7.49
CA GLU A 80 -3.27 2.73 8.73
C GLU A 80 -2.68 4.15 8.58
N ALA A 81 -1.52 4.29 7.95
CA ALA A 81 -0.91 5.59 7.70
C ALA A 81 -1.78 6.47 6.78
N VAL A 82 -2.34 5.90 5.71
CA VAL A 82 -3.25 6.59 4.79
C VAL A 82 -4.50 7.06 5.53
N GLN A 83 -5.17 6.17 6.27
CA GLN A 83 -6.36 6.51 7.06
C GLN A 83 -6.07 7.57 8.12
N SER A 84 -4.90 7.51 8.77
CA SER A 84 -4.47 8.50 9.75
C SER A 84 -4.30 9.88 9.11
N VAL A 85 -3.69 9.94 7.91
CA VAL A 85 -3.54 11.18 7.16
C VAL A 85 -4.89 11.71 6.68
N ASP A 86 -5.74 10.86 6.11
CA ASP A 86 -7.09 11.24 5.68
C ASP A 86 -7.92 11.81 6.84
N THR A 87 -7.93 11.13 7.99
CA THR A 87 -8.60 11.62 9.21
C THR A 87 -8.11 13.02 9.60
N ARG A 88 -6.80 13.26 9.54
CA ARG A 88 -6.21 14.57 9.84
C ARG A 88 -6.59 15.62 8.81
N LEU A 89 -6.57 15.27 7.52
CA LEU A 89 -6.95 16.18 6.44
C LEU A 89 -8.43 16.54 6.51
N ASN A 90 -9.31 15.59 6.82
CA ASN A 90 -10.73 15.82 7.00
C ASN A 90 -11.02 16.65 8.25
N ALA A 91 -10.29 16.42 9.35
CA ALA A 91 -10.36 17.28 10.54
C ALA A 91 -9.85 18.72 10.25
N VAL A 92 -8.85 18.87 9.38
CA VAL A 92 -8.32 20.17 8.95
C VAL A 92 -9.27 20.86 7.95
N GLY A 93 -9.89 20.12 7.02
CA GLY A 93 -10.90 20.64 6.10
C GLY A 93 -12.14 21.16 6.83
N ALA A 94 -12.58 20.42 7.86
CA ALA A 94 -13.66 20.85 8.75
C ALA A 94 -13.32 22.11 9.58
N THR A 95 -12.04 22.44 9.77
CA THR A 95 -11.61 23.64 10.52
C THR A 95 -11.31 24.85 9.63
N ILE A 96 -11.04 24.67 8.33
CA ILE A 96 -10.73 25.77 7.41
C ILE A 96 -11.97 26.23 6.61
N GLY A 97 -13.07 25.47 6.58
CA GLY A 97 -14.34 25.93 6.00
C GLY A 97 -14.19 26.43 4.55
N ILE A 98 -13.48 25.68 3.72
CA ILE A 98 -13.45 25.93 2.27
C ILE A 98 -14.76 25.36 1.71
N PRO A 99 -15.57 26.17 0.99
CA PRO A 99 -16.92 25.79 0.57
C PRO A 99 -16.98 24.56 -0.34
#